data_AF-A0A6B1GPJ6-F1
#
_entry.id   AF-A0A6B1GPJ6-F1
#
_cell.length_a   1.000
_cell.length_b   1.000
_cell.length_c   1.000
_cell.angle_alpha   90.00
_cell.angle_beta   90.00
_cell.angle_gamma   90.00
#
_symmetry.space_group_name_H-M   'P 1'
#
loop_
_entity.id
_entity.type
_entity.pdbx_description
1 polymer ?
#
loop_
_entity_poly.entity_id
_entity_poly.type
_entity_poly.pdbx_seq_one_letter_code
_entity_poly.pdbx_strand_id
1 'polypeptide(L)' 'PEYLNQDPYGKGWIAVVELASPADVEALMTASQYEEFLSSQS' A
#
# COMPACT_ATOMS: atom_id res chain seq x y z
N PRO A 1 10.61 8.11 -11.99
CA PRO A 1 9.48 7.39 -12.63
C PRO A 1 9.78 5.90 -12.81
N GLU A 2 10.91 5.54 -13.43
CA GLU A 2 11.30 4.15 -13.73
C GLU A 2 11.25 3.20 -12.52
N TYR A 3 11.75 3.64 -11.37
CA TYR A 3 11.80 2.82 -10.15
C TYR A 3 10.42 2.46 -9.58
N LEU A 4 9.38 3.26 -9.86
CA LEU A 4 8.01 2.92 -9.45
C LEU A 4 7.54 1.62 -10.09
N ASN A 5 7.93 1.38 -11.35
CA ASN A 5 7.55 0.17 -12.08
C ASN A 5 8.48 -1.02 -11.75
N GLN A 6 9.76 -0.76 -11.52
CA GLN A 6 10.78 -1.81 -11.34
C GLN A 6 10.92 -2.29 -9.90
N ASP A 7 10.73 -1.40 -8.92
CA ASP A 7 10.90 -1.68 -7.49
C ASP A 7 9.90 -0.84 -6.66
N PRO A 8 8.58 -1.10 -6.81
CA PRO A 8 7.50 -0.28 -6.22
C PRO A 8 7.53 -0.24 -4.68
N TYR A 9 8.02 -1.31 -4.05
CA TYR A 9 8.07 -1.42 -2.58
C TYR A 9 9.43 -1.04 -1.98
N GLY A 10 10.47 -0.90 -2.80
CA GLY A 10 11.81 -0.49 -2.38
C GLY A 10 12.11 0.95 -2.80
N LYS A 11 12.93 1.12 -3.83
CA LYS A 11 13.40 2.43 -4.31
C LYS A 11 12.28 3.32 -4.89
N GLY A 12 11.14 2.74 -5.23
CA GLY A 12 9.99 3.41 -5.83
C GLY A 12 9.05 4.14 -4.85
N TRP A 13 9.40 4.27 -3.56
CA TRP A 13 8.56 4.97 -2.58
C TRP A 13 8.26 6.42 -3.01
N ILE A 14 7.04 6.88 -2.72
CA ILE A 14 6.56 8.20 -3.16
C ILE A 14 6.72 9.24 -2.06
N ALA A 15 6.30 8.90 -0.84
CA ALA A 15 6.38 9.78 0.32
C ALA A 15 6.56 8.96 1.61
N VAL A 16 7.12 9.59 2.63
CA VAL A 16 7.09 9.11 4.02
C VAL A 16 6.17 10.06 4.78
N VAL A 17 5.20 9.51 5.50
CA VAL A 17 4.16 10.27 6.21
C VAL A 17 4.20 9.89 7.69
N GLU A 18 4.08 10.88 8.56
CA GLU A 18 3.93 10.68 9.99
C GLU A 18 2.47 10.37 10.33
N LEU A 19 2.25 9.29 11.08
CA LEU A 19 0.90 8.90 11.52
C LEU A 19 0.46 9.77 12.69
N ALA A 20 -0.79 10.26 12.63
CA ALA A 20 -1.39 10.98 13.74
C ALA A 20 -1.73 10.05 14.92
N SER A 21 -2.11 8.80 14.63
CA SER A 21 -2.36 7.75 15.62
C SER A 21 -1.95 6.36 15.09
N PRO A 22 -1.43 5.46 15.93
CA PRO A 22 -1.19 4.07 15.52
C PRO A 22 -2.46 3.31 15.08
N ALA A 23 -3.62 3.70 15.64
CA ALA A 23 -4.90 3.06 15.32
C ALA A 23 -5.35 3.30 13.87
N ASP A 24 -4.82 4.33 13.20
CA ASP A 24 -5.16 4.63 11.79
C ASP A 24 -4.79 3.47 10.85
N VAL A 25 -3.81 2.64 11.24
CA VAL A 25 -3.38 1.44 10.50
C VAL A 25 -4.44 0.34 10.52
N GLU A 26 -5.26 0.27 11.58
CA GLU A 26 -6.29 -0.78 11.74
C GLU A 26 -7.42 -0.65 10.72
N ALA A 27 -7.63 0.54 10.16
CA ALA A 27 -8.62 0.81 9.12
C ALA A 27 -8.13 0.44 7.71
N LEU A 28 -6.85 0.10 7.54
CA LEU A 28 -6.27 -0.27 6.25
C LEU A 28 -6.50 -1.75 5.94
N MET A 29 -6.47 -2.09 4.65
CA MET A 29 -6.56 -3.47 4.21
C MET A 29 -5.27 -4.23 4.54
N THR A 30 -5.43 -5.45 5.05
CA THR A 30 -4.37 -6.46 5.05
C THR A 30 -4.05 -6.91 3.61
N ALA A 31 -2.90 -7.56 3.43
CA ALA A 31 -2.50 -8.08 2.11
C ALA A 31 -3.56 -9.01 1.51
N SER A 32 -4.12 -9.94 2.30
CA SER A 32 -5.14 -10.88 1.82
C SER A 32 -6.47 -10.18 1.47
N GLN A 33 -6.88 -9.19 2.25
CA GLN A 33 -8.09 -8.40 1.94
C GLN A 33 -7.94 -7.62 0.64
N TYR A 34 -6.73 -7.11 0.36
CA TYR A 34 -6.46 -6.40 -0.87
C TYR A 34 -6.45 -7.34 -2.09
N GLU A 35 -5.88 -8.55 -1.97
CA GLU A 35 -5.95 -9.59 -3.01
C GLU A 35 -7.39 -9.99 -3.34
N GLU A 36 -8.24 -10.15 -2.32
CA GLU A 36 -9.67 -10.44 -2.49
C GLU A 36 -10.41 -9.29 -3.19
N PHE A 37 -10.13 -8.05 -2.77
CA PHE A 37 -10.71 -6.86 -3.41
C PHE A 37 -10.38 -6.78 -4.90
N LEU A 38 -9.11 -7.02 -5.29
CA LEU A 38 -8.71 -7.04 -6.69
C LEU A 38 -9.43 -8.14 -7.49
N SER A 39 -9.61 -9.32 -6.88
CA SER A 39 -10.32 -10.43 -7.51
C SER A 39 -11.80 -10.11 -7.73
N SER A 40 -12.42 -9.32 -6.84
CA SER A 40 -13.81 -8.87 -6.95
C SER A 40 -14.06 -7.75 -7.96
N GLN A 41 -12.99 -7.10 -8.46
CA GLN A 41 -13.08 -5.99 -9.43
C GLN A 41 -13.10 -6.43 -10.90
N SER A 42 -13.22 -7.73 -11.16
CA SER A 42 -13.26 -8.30 -12.52
C SER A 42 -14.64 -8.24 -13.17
#